data_AF-A0AAD7MI20-F1
#
_entry.id   AF-A0AAD7MI20-F1
#
_cell.length_a   1.000
_cell.length_b   1.000
_cell.length_c   1.000
_cell.angle_alpha   90.00
_cell.angle_beta   90.00
_cell.angle_gamma   90.00
#
_symmetry.space_group_name_H-M   'P 1'
#
loop_
_entity.id
_entity.type
_entity.pdbx_description
1 polymer ?
#
loop_
_entity_poly.entity_id
_entity_poly.type
_entity_poly.pdbx_seq_one_letter_code
_entity_poly.pdbx_strand_id
1 'polypeptide(L)' 'WKAPDTHGLQIGFVRRGWPILAPPITAIFKASIALGLYPTSLKASNAIPMHKPAKRDKSSPKAWRPV' A
#
# COMPACT_ATOMS: atom_id res chain seq x y z
N TRP A 1 -4.42 -12.60 -4.79
CA TRP A 1 -3.32 -11.82 -5.37
C TRP A 1 -3.58 -10.34 -5.07
N LYS A 2 -2.65 -9.63 -4.41
CA LYS A 2 -2.72 -8.17 -4.21
C LYS A 2 -1.92 -7.53 -5.34
N ALA A 3 -2.45 -6.47 -5.94
CA ALA A 3 -1.74 -5.72 -6.96
C ALA A 3 -0.40 -5.20 -6.40
N PRO A 4 0.64 -5.09 -7.25
CA PRO A 4 1.85 -4.35 -6.91
C PRO A 4 1.51 -2.90 -6.57
N ASP A 5 2.39 -2.23 -5.82
CA ASP A 5 2.26 -0.79 -5.61
C ASP A 5 2.54 0.01 -6.91
N THR A 6 2.50 1.34 -6.80
CA THR A 6 2.79 2.27 -7.90
C THR A 6 4.21 2.12 -8.48
N HIS A 7 5.11 1.45 -7.76
CA HIS A 7 6.50 1.20 -8.16
C HIS A 7 6.73 -0.26 -8.57
N GLY A 8 5.67 -1.07 -8.70
CA GLY A 8 5.77 -2.49 -9.07
C GLY A 8 6.21 -3.42 -7.94
N LEU A 9 6.33 -2.93 -6.71
CA LEU A 9 6.68 -3.75 -5.55
C LEU A 9 5.47 -4.55 -5.07
N GLN A 10 5.59 -5.87 -5.11
CA GLN A 10 4.61 -6.75 -4.48
C GLN A 10 4.96 -6.97 -3.01
N ILE A 11 3.93 -7.02 -2.16
CA ILE A 11 4.08 -7.29 -0.73
C ILE A 11 4.83 -8.60 -0.42
N GLY A 12 4.80 -9.57 -1.33
CA GLY A 12 5.56 -10.81 -1.21
C GLY A 12 7.07 -10.61 -1.22
N PHE A 13 7.59 -9.68 -2.03
CA PHE A 13 9.02 -9.35 -2.04
C PHE A 13 9.43 -8.63 -0.76
N VAL A 14 8.61 -7.68 -0.30
CA VAL A 14 8.86 -6.96 0.96
C VAL A 14 8.94 -7.93 2.14
N ARG A 15 8.02 -8.91 2.21
CA ARG A 15 8.03 -9.93 3.26
C ARG A 15 9.28 -10.79 3.24
N ARG A 16 9.74 -11.21 2.05
CA ARG A 16 10.97 -12.01 1.92
C ARG A 16 12.22 -11.20 2.28
N GLY A 17 12.27 -9.94 1.88
CA GLY A 17 13.39 -9.03 2.20
C GLY A 17 13.34 -8.44 3.61
N TRP A 18 12.27 -8.66 4.37
CA TRP A 18 12.04 -8.01 5.66
C TRP A 18 13.20 -8.15 6.65
N PRO A 19 13.87 -9.30 6.80
CA PRO A 19 15.01 -9.42 7.71
C PRO A 19 16.14 -8.40 7.44
N ILE A 20 16.32 -8.00 6.18
CA ILE A 20 17.33 -7.02 5.75
C ILE A 20 16.77 -5.59 5.82
N LEU A 21 15.49 -5.42 5.47
CA LEU A 21 14.83 -4.11 5.42
C LEU A 21 14.46 -3.58 6.81
N ALA A 22 14.14 -4.46 7.77
CA ALA A 22 13.59 -4.06 9.06
C ALA A 22 14.56 -3.19 9.89
N PRO A 23 15.86 -3.52 10.02
CA PRO A 23 16.78 -2.69 10.82
C PRO A 23 16.89 -1.23 10.34
N PRO A 24 17.20 -0.93 9.05
CA PRO A 24 17.31 0.45 8.60
C PRO A 24 15.97 1.20 8.63
N ILE A 25 14.85 0.55 8.28
CA ILE A 25 13.52 1.18 8.37
C ILE A 25 13.18 1.55 9.81
N THR A 26 13.48 0.67 10.76
CA THR A 26 13.22 0.92 12.19
C THR A 26 14.10 2.06 12.72
N ALA A 27 15.36 2.13 12.28
CA ALA A 27 16.26 3.22 12.65
C ALA A 27 15.74 4.58 12.16
N ILE A 28 15.31 4.66 10.90
CA ILE A 28 14.71 5.87 10.32
C ILE A 28 13.45 6.25 11.10
N PHE A 29 12.55 5.29 11.34
CA PHE A 29 11.31 5.54 12.07
C PHE A 29 11.54 6.10 13.48
N LYS A 30 12.50 5.52 14.23
CA LYS A 30 12.89 6.03 15.55
C LYS A 30 13.46 7.44 15.48
N ALA A 31 14.33 7.72 14.49
CA ALA A 31 14.90 9.04 14.30
C ALA A 31 13.82 10.08 13.95
N SER A 32 12.86 9.74 13.08
CA SER A 32 11.71 10.58 12.75
C SER A 32 10.92 10.98 14.00
N ILE A 33 10.65 10.02 14.91
CA ILE A 33 9.96 10.32 16.17
C ILE A 33 10.79 11.27 17.05
N ALA A 34 12.08 10.99 17.22
CA ALA A 34 12.96 11.79 18.07
C ALA A 34 13.11 13.23 17.57
N LEU A 35 13.07 13.42 16.24
CA LEU A 35 13.18 14.73 15.60
C LEU A 35 11.83 15.44 15.42
N GLY A 36 10.71 14.81 15.79
CA GLY A 36 9.37 15.34 15.54
C GLY A 36 9.02 15.45 14.06
N LEU A 37 9.68 14.68 13.20
CA LEU A 37 9.45 14.64 11.75
C LEU A 37 8.37 13.61 11.44
N TYR A 38 7.16 14.09 11.19
CA TYR A 38 6.03 13.24 10.83
C TYR A 38 5.66 13.42 9.36
N PRO A 39 5.33 12.33 8.65
CA PRO A 39 4.79 12.46 7.31
C PRO A 39 3.42 13.14 7.37
N THR A 40 3.16 14.07 6.46
CA THR A 40 1.86 14.76 6.34
C THR A 40 0.71 13.78 6.03
N SER A 41 1.01 12.64 5.40
CA SER A 41 0.07 11.53 5.23
C SER A 41 0.80 10.20 5.36
N LEU A 42 0.22 9.24 6.09
CA LEU A 42 0.76 7.87 6.23
C LEU A 42 0.31 6.95 5.10
N LYS A 43 -0.79 7.29 4.41
CA LYS A 43 -1.37 6.48 3.36
C LYS A 43 -2.04 7.38 2.33
N ALA A 44 -1.37 7.58 1.21
CA ALA A 44 -2.01 8.03 -0.01
C ALA A 44 -2.50 6.78 -0.77
N SER A 45 -3.81 6.67 -1.01
CA SER A 45 -4.33 5.68 -1.96
C SER A 45 -4.97 6.41 -3.13
N ASN A 46 -4.39 6.25 -4.31
CA ASN A 46 -5.08 6.57 -5.55
C ASN A 46 -6.03 5.41 -5.84
N ALA A 47 -7.22 5.48 -5.24
CA ALA A 47 -8.23 4.43 -5.39
C ALA A 47 -8.76 4.45 -6.84
N ILE A 48 -8.18 3.62 -7.70
CA ILE A 48 -8.70 3.42 -9.05
C ILE A 48 -9.80 2.37 -8.94
N PRO A 49 -11.08 2.67 -9.20
CA PRO A 49 -12.13 1.67 -9.07
C PRO A 49 -11.94 0.55 -10.10
N MET A 50 -11.66 -0.67 -9.64
CA MET A 50 -11.51 -1.84 -10.50
C MET A 50 -12.83 -2.63 -10.56
N HIS A 51 -13.30 -2.91 -11.76
CA HIS A 51 -14.57 -3.61 -11.98
C HIS A 51 -14.49 -5.09 -11.59
N LYS A 52 -15.54 -5.61 -10.92
CA LYS A 52 -15.67 -7.05 -10.61
C LYS A 52 -16.18 -7.79 -11.85
N PRO A 53 -15.45 -8.77 -12.41
CA PRO A 53 -15.87 -9.47 -13.63
C PRO A 53 -17.25 -10.13 -13.51
N ALA A 54 -17.60 -10.62 -12.31
CA ALA A 54 -18.86 -11.32 -12.04
C ALA A 54 -20.09 -10.40 -11.86
N LYS A 55 -19.94 -9.07 -11.95
CA LYS A 55 -21.05 -8.12 -11.84
C LYS A 55 -21.14 -7.35 -13.14
N ARG A 56 -22.18 -7.62 -13.95
CA ARG A 56 -22.36 -6.96 -15.26
C ARG A 56 -22.90 -5.54 -15.15
N ASP A 57 -23.71 -5.30 -14.11
CA ASP A 57 -24.26 -3.98 -13.81
C ASP A 57 -23.20 -3.10 -13.14
N LYS A 58 -22.78 -2.05 -13.86
CA LYS A 58 -21.75 -1.09 -13.45
C LYS A 58 -22.30 0.08 -12.64
N SER A 59 -23.63 0.24 -12.58
CA SER A 59 -24.30 1.32 -11.85
C SER A 59 -24.26 1.09 -10.33
N SER A 60 -24.19 -0.17 -9.91
CA SER A 60 -24.08 -0.53 -8.50
C SER A 60 -22.66 -0.27 -7.95
N PRO A 61 -22.50 0.47 -6.85
CA PRO A 61 -21.21 0.61 -6.15
C PRO A 61 -20.59 -0.74 -5.75
N LYS A 62 -21.43 -1.77 -5.55
CA LYS A 62 -20.98 -3.14 -5.22
C LYS A 62 -20.24 -3.83 -6.36
N ALA A 63 -20.34 -3.34 -7.58
CA ALA A 63 -19.64 -3.87 -8.76
C ALA A 63 -18.15 -3.47 -8.81
N TRP A 64 -17.70 -2.58 -7.94
CA TRP A 64 -16.34 -2.04 -7.94
C TRP A 64 -15.52 -2.54 -6.75
N ARG A 65 -14.19 -2.59 -6.91
CA ARG A 65 -13.21 -2.82 -5.85
C ARG A 65 -12.38 -1.54 -5.70
N PRO A 66 -12.31 -0.94 -4.50
CA PRO A 66 -11.27 0.04 -4.23
C PRO A 66 -9.93 -0.72 -4.19
N VAL A 67 -9.00 -0.37 -5.08
CA VAL A 67 -7.64 -0.90 -5.12
C VAL A 67 -6.63 0.19 -4.82
#